data_AF-A0A376CRG2-F1
#
_entry.id   AF-A0A376CRG2-F1
#
_cell.length_a   1.000
_cell.length_b   1.000
_cell.length_c   1.000
_cell.angle_alpha   90.00
_cell.angle_beta   90.00
_cell.angle_gamma   90.00
#
_symmetry.space_group_name_H-M   'P 1'
#
loop_
_entity.id
_entity.type
_entity.pdbx_description
1 polymer ?
#
loop_
_entity_poly.entity_id
_entity_poly.type
_entity_poly.pdbx_seq_one_letter_code
_entity_poly.pdbx_strand_id
1 'polypeptide(L)'
;MEAKECKVQDILTENKKFIIPSYQRPYSWTVDNAEQLIDDIYKSSQSEENEYFIGSMICINKGQNQYEVVDGQQRLTTLSIIVSELKKSSRFRG
;
A
#
# COMPACT_ATOMS: atom_id res chain seq x y z
N MET A 1 -17.88 8.74 -9.69
CA MET A 1 -16.61 8.03 -9.45
C MET A 1 -15.53 9.08 -9.51
N GLU A 2 -14.82 9.31 -8.40
CA GLU A 2 -13.77 10.33 -8.31
C GLU A 2 -12.42 9.61 -8.24
N ALA A 3 -11.44 10.08 -9.01
CA ALA A 3 -10.08 9.56 -9.00
C ALA A 3 -9.14 10.66 -8.52
N LYS A 4 -8.26 10.33 -7.59
CA LYS A 4 -7.29 11.26 -7.02
C LYS A 4 -5.94 10.56 -6.87
N GLU A 5 -4.88 11.24 -7.29
CA GLU A 5 -3.51 10.81 -7.01
C GLU A 5 -3.20 10.99 -5.52
N CYS A 6 -2.59 9.96 -4.94
CA CYS A 6 -2.35 9.88 -3.51
C CYS A 6 -0.99 9.22 -3.28
N LYS A 7 -0.14 9.80 -2.43
CA LYS A 7 1.15 9.20 -2.12
C LYS A 7 0.95 8.03 -1.16
N VAL A 8 1.87 7.06 -1.20
CA VAL A 8 1.85 5.91 -0.27
C VAL A 8 1.91 6.38 1.19
N GLN A 9 2.65 7.45 1.47
CA GLN A 9 2.69 8.07 2.80
C GLN A 9 1.28 8.48 3.27
N ASP A 10 0.45 9.05 2.39
CA ASP A 10 -0.86 9.58 2.75
C ASP A 10 -1.85 8.44 3.06
N ILE A 11 -1.61 7.26 2.48
CA ILE A 11 -2.39 6.04 2.72
C ILE A 11 -1.98 5.38 4.04
N LEU A 12 -0.68 5.35 4.35
CA LEU A 12 -0.14 4.57 5.47
C LEU A 12 0.08 5.37 6.76
N THR A 13 0.04 6.72 6.70
CA THR A 13 0.39 7.58 7.85
C THR A 13 -0.69 8.58 8.25
N GLU A 14 -1.62 8.93 7.37
CA GLU A 14 -2.73 9.82 7.75
C GLU A 14 -3.74 9.11 8.64
N ASN A 15 -4.61 9.89 9.30
CA ASN A 15 -5.75 9.41 10.08
C ASN A 15 -6.88 8.88 9.16
N LYS A 16 -6.53 7.98 8.23
CA LYS A 16 -7.42 7.25 7.33
C LYS A 16 -7.44 5.78 7.72
N LYS A 17 -8.63 5.18 7.71
CA LYS A 17 -8.82 3.76 8.01
C LYS A 17 -9.27 3.03 6.76
N PHE A 18 -8.38 2.20 6.23
CA PHE A 18 -8.71 1.29 5.15
C PHE A 18 -9.26 -0.03 5.71
N ILE A 19 -10.45 -0.41 5.27
CA ILE A 19 -11.20 -1.57 5.77
C ILE A 19 -11.26 -2.60 4.65
N ILE A 20 -10.76 -3.80 4.92
CA ILE A 20 -10.95 -4.95 4.02
C ILE A 20 -12.29 -5.60 4.37
N PRO A 21 -13.31 -5.55 3.49
CA PRO A 21 -14.60 -6.15 3.78
C PRO A 21 -14.55 -7.68 3.70
N SER A 22 -15.48 -8.35 4.39
CA SER A 22 -15.47 -9.81 4.55
C SER A 22 -15.66 -10.61 3.25
N TYR A 23 -16.18 -9.98 2.20
CA TYR A 23 -16.37 -10.61 0.88
C TYR A 23 -15.11 -10.59 0.02
N GLN A 24 -14.02 -9.93 0.45
CA GLN A 24 -12.76 -9.95 -0.26
C GLN A 24 -12.05 -11.30 -0.11
N ARG A 25 -11.29 -11.67 -1.15
CA ARG A 25 -10.44 -12.87 -1.07
C ARG A 25 -9.33 -12.69 -0.02
N PRO A 26 -8.88 -13.76 0.64
CA PRO A 26 -7.72 -13.73 1.52
C PRO A 26 -6.46 -13.19 0.82
N TYR A 27 -5.46 -12.85 1.62
CA TYR A 27 -4.12 -12.55 1.10
C TYR A 27 -3.59 -13.77 0.33
N SER A 28 -3.14 -13.55 -0.90
CA SER A 28 -2.75 -14.62 -1.83
C SER A 28 -1.53 -14.28 -2.67
N TRP A 29 -0.89 -13.12 -2.45
CA TRP A 29 0.38 -12.82 -3.08
C TRP A 29 1.46 -13.76 -2.56
N THR A 30 2.23 -14.30 -3.50
CA THR A 30 3.40 -15.13 -3.22
C THR A 30 4.62 -14.26 -2.94
N VAL A 31 5.73 -14.91 -2.57
CA VAL A 31 7.04 -14.26 -2.44
C VAL A 31 7.40 -13.54 -3.75
N ASP A 32 7.24 -14.19 -4.90
CA ASP A 32 7.53 -13.58 -6.22
C ASP A 32 6.75 -12.28 -6.45
N ASN A 33 5.48 -12.20 -6.02
CA ASN A 33 4.70 -10.97 -6.15
C ASN A 33 5.23 -9.85 -5.24
N ALA A 34 5.64 -10.20 -4.02
CA ALA A 34 6.20 -9.24 -3.08
C ALA A 34 7.59 -8.76 -3.53
N GLU A 35 8.44 -9.67 -4.02
CA GLU A 35 9.75 -9.36 -4.59
C GLU A 35 9.62 -8.44 -5.80
N GLN A 36 8.69 -8.73 -6.70
CA GLN A 36 8.43 -7.85 -7.85
C GLN A 36 8.04 -6.43 -7.41
N LEU A 37 7.16 -6.30 -6.42
CA LEU A 37 6.79 -4.98 -5.89
C LEU A 37 8.00 -4.24 -5.30
N ILE A 38 8.84 -4.94 -4.54
CA ILE A 38 10.05 -4.36 -3.93
C ILE A 38 11.04 -3.94 -5.00
N ASP A 39 11.27 -4.79 -5.99
CA ASP A 39 12.18 -4.54 -7.11
C ASP A 39 11.75 -3.32 -7.91
N ASP A 40 10.46 -3.17 -8.19
CA ASP A 40 9.95 -2.03 -8.94
C ASP A 40 10.12 -0.73 -8.15
N ILE A 41 9.81 -0.75 -6.83
CA ILE A 41 10.06 0.38 -5.94
C ILE A 41 11.55 0.72 -5.90
N TYR A 42 12.42 -0.29 -5.77
CA TYR A 42 13.87 -0.10 -5.71
C TYR A 42 14.43 0.47 -7.01
N LYS A 43 14.04 -0.09 -8.17
CA LYS A 43 14.46 0.41 -9.48
C LYS A 43 14.04 1.87 -9.68
N SER A 44 12.80 2.20 -9.29
CA SER A 44 12.33 3.58 -9.36
C SER A 44 13.10 4.53 -8.45
N SER A 45 13.60 4.06 -7.30
CA SER A 45 14.42 4.88 -6.43
C SER A 45 15.82 5.16 -6.98
N GLN A 46 16.26 4.41 -8.01
CA GLN A 46 17.54 4.61 -8.70
C GLN A 46 17.38 5.38 -10.02
N SER A 47 16.16 5.56 -10.53
CA SER A 47 15.91 6.29 -11.76
C SER A 47 15.92 7.80 -11.55
N GLU A 48 16.17 8.55 -12.62
CA GLU A 48 16.00 10.02 -12.63
C GLU A 48 14.50 10.43 -12.62
N GLU A 49 13.60 9.48 -12.85
CA GLU A 49 12.16 9.68 -12.69
C GLU A 49 11.80 9.81 -11.21
N ASN A 50 11.23 10.95 -10.84
CA ASN A 50 10.95 11.28 -9.43
C ASN A 50 9.71 10.59 -8.85
N GLU A 51 8.94 9.86 -9.67
CA GLU A 51 7.65 9.28 -9.26
C GLU A 51 7.46 7.89 -9.86
N TYR A 52 7.02 6.95 -9.02
CA TYR A 52 6.65 5.59 -9.43
C TYR A 52 5.16 5.37 -9.24
N PHE A 53 4.49 4.98 -10.32
CA PHE A 53 3.10 4.59 -10.26
C PHE A 53 2.97 3.16 -9.74
N ILE A 54 2.74 3.04 -8.43
CA ILE A 54 2.56 1.74 -7.77
C ILE A 54 1.28 1.02 -8.17
N GLY A 55 0.33 1.75 -8.77
CA GLY A 55 -0.94 1.25 -9.29
C GLY A 55 -2.18 1.85 -8.60
N SER A 56 -3.36 1.58 -9.17
CA SER A 56 -4.64 2.08 -8.66
C SER A 56 -5.14 1.31 -7.43
N MET A 57 -5.98 1.97 -6.62
CA MET A 57 -6.82 1.36 -5.60
C MET A 57 -8.26 1.83 -5.78
N ILE A 58 -9.22 0.92 -5.65
CA ILE A 58 -10.64 1.26 -5.69
C ILE A 58 -11.18 1.16 -4.27
N CYS A 59 -11.76 2.25 -3.77
CA CYS A 59 -12.31 2.31 -2.43
C CYS A 59 -13.71 2.92 -2.43
N ILE A 60 -14.54 2.52 -1.47
CA ILE A 60 -15.80 3.16 -1.14
C ILE A 60 -15.57 4.04 0.09
N ASN A 61 -15.82 5.35 -0.04
CA ASN A 61 -15.78 6.26 1.08
C ASN A 61 -16.99 6.01 1.99
N LYS A 62 -16.75 5.57 3.23
CA LYS A 62 -17.80 5.30 4.23
C LYS A 62 -18.05 6.49 5.16
N GLY A 63 -17.38 7.63 4.91
CA GLY A 63 -17.36 8.79 5.79
C GLY A 63 -16.34 8.64 6.92
N GLN A 64 -16.13 9.71 7.69
CA GLN A 64 -15.26 9.70 8.88
C GLN A 64 -13.83 9.15 8.62
N ASN A 65 -13.25 9.48 7.47
CA ASN A 65 -11.95 8.97 6.99
C ASN A 65 -11.87 7.43 6.89
N GLN A 66 -13.00 6.74 6.76
CA GLN A 66 -13.04 5.29 6.54
C GLN A 66 -13.26 4.97 5.07
N TYR A 67 -12.45 4.04 4.56
CA TYR A 67 -12.44 3.64 3.15
C TYR A 67 -12.50 2.13 3.07
N GLU A 68 -13.57 1.60 2.50
CA GLU A 68 -13.72 0.15 2.26
C GLU A 68 -13.02 -0.21 0.94
N VAL A 69 -12.06 -1.13 0.98
CA VAL A 69 -11.22 -1.48 -0.17
C VAL A 69 -11.93 -2.49 -1.06
N VAL A 70 -12.20 -2.09 -2.30
CA VAL A 70 -12.82 -2.92 -3.35
C VAL A 70 -11.76 -3.59 -4.22
N ASP A 71 -10.68 -2.88 -4.53
CA ASP A 71 -9.54 -3.41 -5.28
C ASP A 71 -8.21 -2.81 -4.80
N GLY A 72 -7.11 -3.52 -5.03
CA GLY A 72 -5.76 -3.14 -4.56
C GLY A 72 -5.39 -3.68 -3.18
N GLN A 73 -6.22 -4.53 -2.58
CA GLN A 73 -6.03 -5.03 -1.21
C GLN A 73 -4.71 -5.80 -0.98
N GLN A 74 -4.24 -6.56 -1.97
CA GLN A 74 -3.01 -7.38 -1.84
C GLN A 74 -1.77 -6.47 -1.78
N ARG A 75 -1.75 -5.44 -2.62
CA ARG A 75 -0.71 -4.41 -2.63
C ARG A 75 -0.71 -3.61 -1.33
N LEU A 76 -1.88 -3.14 -0.90
CA LEU A 76 -2.02 -2.39 0.35
C LEU A 76 -1.53 -3.19 1.55
N THR A 77 -1.92 -4.46 1.63
CA THR A 77 -1.50 -5.37 2.71
C THR A 77 0.03 -5.57 2.69
N THR A 78 0.61 -5.83 1.52
CA THR A 78 2.06 -6.04 1.37
C THR A 78 2.86 -4.80 1.75
N LEU A 79 2.43 -3.61 1.28
CA LEU A 79 3.05 -2.34 1.68
C LEU A 79 2.98 -2.09 3.19
N SER A 80 1.84 -2.44 3.81
CA SER A 80 1.66 -2.31 5.26
C SER A 80 2.63 -3.22 6.02
N ILE A 81 2.85 -4.44 5.54
CA ILE A 81 3.82 -5.40 6.12
C ILE A 81 5.25 -4.85 5.97
N ILE A 82 5.65 -4.42 4.77
CA ILE A 82 6.98 -3.87 4.50
C ILE A 82 7.27 -2.71 5.46
N VAL A 83 6.35 -1.73 5.57
CA VAL A 83 6.51 -0.58 6.46
C VAL A 83 6.57 -1.01 7.93
N SER A 84 5.80 -2.01 8.34
CA SER A 84 5.86 -2.56 9.70
C SER A 84 7.23 -3.15 10.03
N GLU A 85 7.80 -3.96 9.12
CA GLU A 85 9.12 -4.57 9.33
C GLU A 85 10.27 -3.55 9.27
N LEU A 86 10.18 -2.54 8.39
CA LEU A 86 11.13 -1.43 8.36
C LEU A 86 11.11 -0.63 9.67
N LYS A 87 9.93 -0.37 10.23
CA LYS A 87 9.77 0.30 11.54
C LYS A 87 10.36 -0.52 12.69
N LYS A 88 10.20 -1.84 12.68
CA LYS A 88 10.82 -2.72 13.69
C LYS A 88 12.34 -2.70 13.56
N SER A 89 12.86 -2.80 12.34
CA SER A 89 14.30 -2.84 12.07
C SER A 89 14.99 -1.52 12.42
N SER A 90 14.35 -0.37 12.17
CA SER A 90 14.89 0.94 12.54
C SER A 90 14.91 1.15 14.06
N ARG A 91 13.90 0.65 14.78
CA ARG A 91 13.84 0.70 16.25
C ARG A 91 14.83 -0.26 16.92
N PHE A 92 15.21 -1.35 16.27
CA PHE A 92 16.19 -2.31 16.79
C PHE A 92 17.65 -1.81 16.67
N ARG A 93 17.91 -0.82 15.80
CA ARG A 93 19.23 -0.19 15.62
C ARG A 93 19.43 1.07 16.48
N GLY A 94 18.48 1.40 17.36
CA GLY A 94 18.54 2.56 18.27
C GLY A 94 18.71 2.16 19.73
#